data_AF-A0A0D6M8T2-F1
#
_entry.id   AF-A0A0D6M8T2-F1
#
_cell.length_a   1.000
_cell.length_b   1.000
_cell.length_c   1.000
_cell.angle_alpha   90.00
_cell.angle_beta   90.00
_cell.angle_gamma   90.00
#
_symmetry.space_group_name_H-M   'P 1'
#
loop_
_entity.id
_entity.type
_entity.pdbx_description
1 polymer ?
#
loop_
_entity_poly.entity_id
_entity_poly.type
_entity_poly.pdbx_seq_one_letter_code
_entity_poly.pdbx_strand_id
1 'polypeptide(L)'
;MFPKYEDFIERIVRPLESMMDEVPVNVRQSSKWKLLNKSWPLLRRVQQMGIANVVDFYELMTAPIAKIMNRWFESDVLKATIGTDGVIGFAASPYDSGTG
;
A
#
# COMPACT_ATOMS: atom_id res chain seq x y z
N MET A 1 15.25 -8.58 -11.22
CA MET A 1 14.06 -7.70 -11.17
C MET A 1 13.08 -8.20 -10.12
N PHE A 2 12.57 -9.42 -10.26
CA PHE A 2 11.54 -9.97 -9.37
C PHE A 2 11.88 -9.96 -7.85
N PRO A 3 13.07 -10.39 -7.38
CA PRO A 3 13.37 -10.37 -5.94
C PRO A 3 13.38 -8.96 -5.33
N LYS A 4 13.83 -7.95 -6.10
CA LYS A 4 13.84 -6.56 -5.64
C LYS A 4 12.42 -5.94 -5.59
N TYR A 5 11.52 -6.44 -6.43
CA TYR A 5 10.10 -6.06 -6.41
C TYR A 5 9.39 -6.70 -5.21
N GLU A 6 9.63 -7.98 -4.93
CA GLU A 6 9.14 -8.64 -3.73
C GLU A 6 9.64 -7.93 -2.46
N ASP A 7 10.94 -7.62 -2.36
CA ASP A 7 11.50 -6.84 -1.25
C ASP A 7 10.83 -5.45 -1.11
N PHE A 8 10.41 -4.84 -2.22
CA PHE A 8 9.70 -3.56 -2.22
C PHE A 8 8.28 -3.71 -1.67
N ILE A 9 7.50 -4.68 -2.16
CA ILE A 9 6.15 -4.96 -1.68
C ILE A 9 6.18 -5.41 -0.21
N GLU A 10 7.10 -6.29 0.16
CA GLU A 10 7.21 -6.82 1.51
C GLU A 10 7.51 -5.72 2.55
N ARG A 11 8.33 -4.72 2.18
CA ARG A 11 8.59 -3.54 3.04
C ARG A 11 7.33 -2.71 3.29
N ILE A 12 6.41 -2.67 2.34
CA ILE A 12 5.14 -1.94 2.44
C ILE A 12 4.09 -2.76 3.21
N VAL A 13 4.01 -4.06 2.93
CA VAL A 13 2.97 -4.96 3.47
C VAL A 13 3.22 -5.32 4.94
N ARG A 14 4.46 -5.64 5.32
CA ARG A 14 4.78 -6.11 6.69
C ARG A 14 4.22 -5.22 7.81
N PRO A 15 4.30 -3.88 7.73
CA PRO A 15 3.76 -3.05 8.80
C PRO A 15 2.25 -2.81 8.64
N LEU A 16 1.68 -2.92 7.44
CA LEU A 16 0.22 -2.91 7.21
C LEU A 16 -0.44 -4.12 7.85
N GLU A 17 0.14 -5.32 7.71
CA GLU A 17 -0.36 -6.54 8.36
C GLU A 17 -0.52 -6.34 9.87
N SER A 18 0.49 -5.74 10.51
CA SER A 18 0.43 -5.44 11.95
C SER A 18 -0.69 -4.46 12.34
N MET A 19 -1.20 -3.67 11.40
CA MET A 19 -2.31 -2.74 11.60
C MET A 19 -3.67 -3.40 11.31
N MET A 20 -3.72 -4.40 10.44
CA MET A 20 -4.97 -5.09 10.06
C MET A 20 -5.57 -5.88 11.23
N ASP A 21 -4.74 -6.35 12.15
CA ASP A 21 -5.18 -7.04 13.37
C ASP A 21 -5.76 -6.08 14.44
N GLU A 22 -5.68 -4.76 14.22
CA GLU A 22 -6.15 -3.78 15.19
C GLU A 22 -7.57 -3.27 14.91
N VAL A 23 -8.31 -3.03 16.00
CA VAL A 23 -9.65 -2.46 15.92
C VAL A 23 -9.56 -1.02 15.39
N PRO A 24 -10.23 -0.68 14.27
CA PRO A 24 -10.18 0.65 13.69
C PRO A 24 -10.70 1.70 14.67
N VAL A 25 -10.04 2.86 14.69
CA VAL A 25 -10.43 3.95 15.59
C VAL A 25 -11.78 4.50 15.13
N ASN A 26 -12.78 4.43 16.02
CA ASN A 26 -14.10 4.99 15.75
C ASN A 26 -14.03 6.53 15.81
N VAL A 27 -13.85 7.15 14.64
CA VAL A 27 -13.83 8.61 14.45
C VAL A 27 -15.15 9.30 14.83
N ARG A 28 -16.24 8.54 14.97
CA ARG A 28 -17.57 9.06 15.32
C ARG A 28 -17.83 9.10 16.84
N GLN A 29 -16.98 8.50 17.67
CA GLN A 29 -17.18 8.45 19.14
C GLN A 29 -16.43 9.57 19.91
N SER A 30 -17.21 10.59 20.27
CA SER A 30 -17.28 11.48 21.46
C SER A 30 -16.08 11.95 22.31
N SER A 31 -14.80 11.64 22.04
CA SER A 31 -13.72 12.36 22.76
C SER A 31 -12.43 12.46 21.97
N LYS A 32 -12.05 13.70 21.62
CA LYS A 32 -10.80 14.04 20.91
C LYS A 32 -9.55 13.50 21.62
N TRP A 33 -9.56 13.48 22.95
CA TRP A 33 -8.47 12.92 23.77
C TRP A 33 -8.36 11.40 23.64
N LYS A 34 -9.49 10.70 23.60
CA LYS A 34 -9.51 9.24 23.44
C LYS A 34 -9.10 8.84 22.02
N LEU A 35 -9.48 9.65 21.03
CA LEU A 35 -9.02 9.56 19.64
C LEU A 35 -7.49 9.75 19.54
N LEU A 36 -6.95 10.81 20.16
CA LEU A 36 -5.52 11.09 20.15
C LEU A 36 -4.69 9.97 20.82
N ASN A 37 -5.15 9.47 21.98
CA ASN A 37 -4.48 8.37 22.68
C ASN A 37 -4.54 7.05 21.90
N LYS A 38 -5.62 6.80 21.13
CA LYS A 38 -5.74 5.62 20.28
C LYS A 38 -5.00 5.74 18.95
N SER A 39 -4.84 6.95 18.41
CA SER A 39 -4.10 7.19 17.18
C SER A 39 -2.59 7.28 17.40
N TRP A 40 -2.13 7.60 18.61
CA TRP A 40 -0.71 7.72 18.93
C TRP A 40 0.12 6.43 18.68
N PRO A 41 -0.32 5.22 19.09
CA PRO A 41 0.37 3.98 18.77
C PRO A 41 0.42 3.70 17.26
N LEU A 42 -0.68 3.99 16.55
CA LEU A 42 -0.76 3.84 15.09
C LEU A 42 0.22 4.78 14.38
N LEU A 43 0.25 6.06 14.77
CA LEU A 43 1.22 7.04 14.25
C LEU A 43 2.66 6.61 14.51
N ARG A 44 2.94 6.06 15.69
CA ARG A 44 4.28 5.57 16.03
C ARG A 44 4.69 4.37 15.17
N ARG A 45 3.76 3.45 14.87
CA ARG A 45 4.01 2.32 13.95
C ARG A 45 4.22 2.80 12.51
N VAL A 46 3.42 3.75 12.02
CA VAL A 46 3.62 4.37 10.71
C VAL A 46 4.97 5.11 10.65
N GLN A 47 5.37 5.80 11.71
CA GLN A 47 6.70 6.42 11.79
C GLN A 47 7.84 5.38 11.78
N GLN A 48 7.63 4.21 12.39
CA GLN A 48 8.59 3.09 12.31
C GLN A 48 8.69 2.48 10.92
N MET A 49 7.67 2.61 10.06
CA MET A 49 7.78 2.24 8.64
C MET A 49 8.82 3.10 7.91
N GLY A 50 9.10 4.31 8.39
CA GLY A 50 10.01 5.26 7.73
C GLY A 50 9.33 6.00 6.56
N ILE A 51 9.71 7.26 6.37
CA ILE A 51 9.07 8.18 5.42
C ILE A 51 9.12 7.65 3.99
N ALA A 52 10.19 6.94 3.61
CA ALA A 52 10.33 6.37 2.26
C ALA A 52 9.23 5.33 1.96
N ASN A 53 8.93 4.44 2.91
CA ASN A 53 7.89 3.42 2.72
C ASN A 53 6.49 4.03 2.68
N VAL A 54 6.26 5.17 3.36
CA VAL A 54 4.98 5.91 3.29
C VAL A 54 4.79 6.55 1.91
N VAL A 55 5.85 7.11 1.33
CA VAL A 55 5.80 7.68 -0.04
C VAL A 55 5.58 6.57 -1.06
N ASP A 56 6.29 5.46 -0.93
CA ASP A 56 6.15 4.30 -1.82
C ASP A 56 4.75 3.67 -1.71
N PHE A 57 4.18 3.57 -0.50
CA PHE A 57 2.80 3.12 -0.29
C PHE A 57 1.79 4.09 -0.91
N TYR A 58 1.97 5.40 -0.72
CA TYR A 58 1.09 6.40 -1.33
C TYR A 58 1.15 6.34 -2.85
N GLU A 59 2.35 6.14 -3.42
CA GLU A 59 2.51 5.95 -4.85
C GLU A 59 1.80 4.67 -5.31
N LEU A 60 1.97 3.54 -4.61
CA LEU A 60 1.28 2.28 -4.92
C LEU A 60 -0.25 2.49 -4.95
N MET A 61 -0.82 3.11 -3.91
CA MET A 61 -2.27 3.29 -3.78
C MET A 61 -2.89 4.30 -4.74
N THR A 62 -2.10 5.18 -5.36
CA THR A 62 -2.64 6.30 -6.16
C THR A 62 -2.18 6.32 -7.61
N ALA A 63 -1.02 5.73 -7.90
CA ALA A 63 -0.51 5.66 -9.25
C ALA A 63 -1.27 4.61 -10.07
N PRO A 64 -1.24 4.73 -11.42
CA PRO A 64 -1.61 3.62 -12.29
C PRO A 64 -0.66 2.43 -12.11
N ILE A 65 -1.20 1.22 -12.03
CA ILE A 65 -0.40 -0.02 -11.92
C ILE A 65 0.61 -0.15 -13.06
N ALA A 66 0.30 0.36 -14.25
CA ALA A 66 1.22 0.39 -15.39
C ALA A 66 2.51 1.16 -15.08
N LYS A 67 2.45 2.24 -14.27
CA LYS A 67 3.63 3.01 -13.86
C LYS A 67 4.55 2.16 -12.97
N ILE A 68 3.96 1.43 -12.02
CA ILE A 68 4.71 0.55 -11.10
C ILE A 68 5.29 -0.63 -11.88
N MET A 69 4.49 -1.30 -12.71
CA MET A 69 4.93 -2.47 -13.47
C MET A 69 6.01 -2.15 -14.50
N ASN A 70 5.92 -1.01 -15.20
CA ASN A 70 6.96 -0.59 -16.15
C ASN A 70 8.29 -0.21 -15.47
N ARG A 71 8.27 0.16 -14.17
CA ARG A 71 9.48 0.43 -13.39
C ARG A 71 10.22 -0.86 -13.02
N TRP A 72 9.48 -1.95 -12.79
CA TRP A 72 10.03 -3.19 -12.22
C TRP A 72 10.20 -4.32 -13.25
N PHE A 73 9.50 -4.28 -14.38
CA PHE A 73 9.51 -5.34 -15.39
C PHE A 73 9.65 -4.76 -16.80
N GLU A 74 10.55 -5.33 -17.60
CA GLU A 74 10.69 -5.00 -19.03
C GLU A 74 9.79 -5.88 -19.92
N SER A 75 9.53 -7.13 -19.51
CA SER A 75 8.76 -8.10 -20.29
C SER A 75 7.25 -7.88 -20.15
N ASP A 76 6.57 -7.76 -21.29
CA ASP A 76 5.12 -7.58 -21.35
C ASP A 76 4.33 -8.78 -20.80
N VAL A 77 4.90 -9.99 -20.87
CA VAL A 77 4.28 -11.20 -20.30
C VAL A 77 4.22 -11.12 -18.77
N LEU A 78 5.31 -10.69 -18.12
CA LEU A 78 5.35 -10.54 -16.67
C LEU A 78 4.40 -9.43 -16.17
N LYS A 79 4.31 -8.32 -16.91
CA LYS A 79 3.36 -7.23 -16.62
C LYS A 79 1.91 -7.69 -16.72
N ALA A 80 1.58 -8.51 -17.74
CA ALA A 80 0.23 -9.02 -17.92
C ALA A 80 -0.17 -10.00 -16.81
N THR A 81 0.74 -10.88 -16.37
CA THR A 81 0.46 -11.86 -15.32
C THR A 81 0.29 -11.19 -13.95
N ILE A 82 1.24 -10.34 -13.53
CA ILE A 82 1.17 -9.65 -12.23
C ILE A 82 0.06 -8.60 -12.24
N GLY A 83 -0.10 -7.88 -13.35
CA GLY A 83 -1.18 -6.91 -13.53
C GLY A 83 -2.57 -7.55 -13.47
N THR A 84 -2.73 -8.75 -14.04
CA THR A 84 -4.00 -9.49 -13.92
C THR A 84 -4.24 -9.93 -12.48
N ASP A 85 -3.23 -10.43 -11.76
CA ASP A 85 -3.37 -10.83 -10.35
C ASP A 85 -3.73 -9.65 -9.43
N GLY A 86 -3.17 -8.46 -9.69
CA GLY A 86 -3.53 -7.22 -8.98
C GLY A 86 -4.88 -6.61 -9.37
N VAL A 87 -5.38 -6.90 -10.59
CA VAL A 87 -6.67 -6.40 -11.11
C VAL A 87 -7.85 -7.33 -10.77
N ILE A 88 -7.60 -8.57 -10.31
CA ILE A 88 -8.66 -9.46 -9.79
C ILE A 88 -9.25 -8.84 -8.51
N GLY A 89 -10.22 -7.95 -8.68
CA GLY A 89 -10.89 -7.20 -7.62
C GLY A 89 -11.29 -5.77 -8.00
N PHE A 90 -10.62 -5.15 -8.96
CA PHE A 90 -10.88 -3.76 -9.40
C PHE A 90 -10.91 -3.70 -10.92
N ALA A 91 -12.11 -3.77 -11.52
CA ALA A 91 -12.33 -3.78 -12.96
C ALA A 91 -12.08 -2.40 -13.61
N ALA A 92 -10.86 -1.88 -13.50
CA ALA A 92 -10.40 -0.62 -14.06
C ALA A 92 -9.22 -0.84 -15.01
N SER A 93 -8.94 0.15 -15.87
CA SER A 93 -7.83 0.07 -16.81
C SER A 93 -6.49 0.11 -16.08
N PRO A 94 -5.44 -0.60 -16.52
CA PRO A 94 -4.10 -0.53 -15.93
C PRO A 94 -3.47 0.88 -15.92
N TYR A 95 -4.06 1.80 -16.69
CA TYR A 95 -3.67 3.21 -16.80
C TYR A 95 -4.51 4.16 -15.94
N ASP A 96 -5.59 3.66 -15.33
CA ASP A 96 -6.42 4.44 -14.42
C ASP A 96 -5.70 4.64 -13.09
N SER A 97 -5.79 5.84 -12.52
CA SER A 97 -5.22 6.14 -11.21
C SER A 97 -5.88 5.31 -10.11
N GLY A 98 -5.09 4.85 -9.14
CA GLY A 98 -5.56 4.03 -8.02
C GLY A 98 -5.74 2.54 -8.35
N THR A 99 -5.20 2.09 -9.48
CA THR A 99 -5.10 0.65 -9.81
C THR A 99 -3.86 -0.04 -9.24
N GLY A 100 -2.90 0.73 -8.72
CA GLY A 100 -1.62 0.24 -8.24
C GLY A 100 -1.70 -0.63 -6.99
#